data_AF-A0AAP8LA44-F1
#
_entry.id   AF-A0AAP8LA44-F1
#
_cell.length_a   1.000
_cell.length_b   1.000
_cell.length_c   1.000
_cell.angle_alpha   90.00
_cell.angle_beta   90.00
_cell.angle_gamma   90.00
#
_symmetry.space_group_name_H-M   'P 1'
#
loop_
_entity.id
_entity.type
_entity.pdbx_description
1 polymer ?
#
loop_
_entity_poly.entity_id
_entity_poly.type
_entity_poly.pdbx_seq_one_letter_code
_entity_poly.pdbx_strand_id
1 'polypeptide(L)'
;VANMVNGVSKGFERKLNLVGVGYRASIQGDAVKLQLGFSHDVLHKLPAGIKAECPTQTEIVIKGSNKQVVGQVAAEIRAYREPEPYKGKGVRYSDER
;
A
#
# COMPACT_ATOMS: atom_id res chain seq x y z
N VAL A 1 -1.35 -9.69 23.12
CA VAL A 1 -0.20 -10.62 22.96
C VAL A 1 -0.30 -11.53 21.73
N ALA A 2 -1.49 -12.02 21.32
CA ALA A 2 -1.64 -12.93 20.18
C ALA A 2 -1.08 -12.44 18.81
N ASN A 3 -1.04 -11.12 18.57
CA ASN A 3 -0.60 -10.57 17.28
C ASN A 3 0.92 -10.59 17.07
N MET A 4 1.74 -10.53 18.13
CA MET A 4 3.20 -10.55 17.96
C MET A 4 3.70 -11.94 17.54
N VAL A 5 3.16 -13.00 18.16
CA VAL A 5 3.59 -14.40 17.90
C VAL A 5 3.30 -14.82 16.45
N ASN A 6 2.15 -14.42 15.89
CA ASN A 6 1.82 -14.72 14.50
C ASN A 6 2.65 -13.93 13.47
N GLY A 7 3.10 -12.72 13.81
CA GLY A 7 3.86 -11.86 12.91
C GLY A 7 5.24 -12.39 12.55
N VAL A 8 5.90 -13.03 13.51
CA VAL A 8 7.26 -13.59 13.33
C VAL A 8 7.22 -14.87 12.49
N SER A 9 6.15 -15.67 12.62
CA SER A 9 6.05 -16.98 11.94
C SER A 9 5.42 -16.93 10.56
N LYS A 10 4.46 -16.02 10.31
CA LYS A 10 3.72 -15.94 9.03
C LYS A 10 4.00 -14.68 8.23
N GLY A 11 4.52 -13.62 8.87
CA GLY A 11 4.58 -12.29 8.27
C GLY A 11 3.18 -11.68 8.11
N PHE A 12 3.11 -10.35 8.15
CA PHE A 12 1.89 -9.62 7.84
C PHE A 12 1.98 -9.08 6.43
N GLU A 13 0.94 -9.34 5.62
CA GLU A 13 0.76 -8.74 4.31
C GLU A 13 -0.53 -7.92 4.26
N ARG A 14 -0.47 -6.78 3.57
CA ARG A 14 -1.62 -5.95 3.22
C ARG A 14 -1.56 -5.64 1.74
N LYS A 15 -2.65 -5.95 1.04
CA LYS A 15 -2.79 -5.71 -0.38
C LYS A 15 -3.66 -4.46 -0.60
N LEU A 16 -3.20 -3.60 -1.48
CA LEU A 16 -3.85 -2.37 -1.90
C LEU A 16 -4.02 -2.41 -3.42
N ASN A 17 -5.20 -2.03 -3.89
CA ASN A 17 -5.51 -1.95 -5.31
C ASN A 17 -5.73 -0.50 -5.70
N LEU A 18 -5.11 -0.10 -6.80
CA LEU A 18 -5.29 1.20 -7.42
C LEU A 18 -6.42 1.10 -8.45
N VAL A 19 -7.48 1.87 -8.24
CA VAL A 19 -8.63 1.95 -9.15
C VAL A 19 -8.65 3.34 -9.76
N GLY A 20 -8.35 3.44 -11.05
CA GLY A 20 -8.36 4.72 -11.74
C GLY A 20 -7.64 4.65 -13.08
N VAL A 21 -8.09 5.46 -14.03
CA VAL A 21 -7.46 5.54 -15.35
C VAL A 21 -6.13 6.28 -15.19
N GLY A 22 -5.03 5.62 -15.54
CA GLY A 22 -3.67 6.17 -15.41
C GLY A 22 -3.05 6.01 -14.03
N TYR A 23 -3.71 5.31 -13.10
CA TYR A 23 -3.15 5.08 -11.76
C TYR A 23 -2.15 3.94 -11.78
N ARG A 24 -0.93 4.20 -11.30
CA ARG A 24 0.15 3.21 -11.29
C ARG A 24 0.97 3.31 -10.03
N ALA A 25 1.47 2.17 -9.58
CA ALA A 25 2.45 2.07 -8.51
C ALA A 25 3.71 1.36 -9.02
N SER A 26 4.85 1.78 -8.51
CA SER A 26 6.15 1.20 -8.84
C SER A 26 7.05 1.29 -7.63
N ILE A 27 8.00 0.36 -7.51
CA ILE A 27 8.99 0.40 -6.44
C ILE A 27 10.25 1.07 -6.96
N GLN A 28 10.75 2.02 -6.19
CA GLN A 28 11.99 2.73 -6.45
C GLN A 28 12.90 2.60 -5.23
N GLY A 29 13.70 1.52 -5.20
CA GLY A 29 14.53 1.18 -4.06
C GLY A 29 13.68 0.93 -2.81
N ASP A 30 13.88 1.74 -1.77
CA ASP A 30 13.15 1.69 -0.50
C ASP A 30 11.88 2.58 -0.49
N ALA A 31 11.50 3.16 -1.63
CA ALA A 31 10.31 3.99 -1.75
C ALA A 31 9.29 3.41 -2.74
N VAL A 32 8.02 3.64 -2.48
CA VAL A 32 6.92 3.36 -3.41
C VAL A 32 6.62 4.65 -4.18
N LYS A 33 6.79 4.59 -5.49
CA LYS A 33 6.42 5.64 -6.42
C LYS A 33 4.96 5.43 -6.86
N LEU A 34 4.13 6.41 -6.59
CA LEU A 34 2.69 6.41 -6.82
C LEU A 34 2.33 7.48 -7.85
N GLN A 35 1.74 7.05 -8.96
CA GLN A 35 1.16 7.91 -9.98
C GLN A 35 -0.35 7.86 -9.81
N LEU A 36 -0.91 8.84 -9.08
CA LEU A 36 -2.34 8.87 -8.72
C LEU A 36 -3.11 9.98 -9.46
N GLY A 37 -2.60 10.40 -10.62
CA GLY A 37 -3.17 11.49 -11.42
C GLY A 37 -2.85 12.89 -10.90
N PHE A 38 -1.88 13.02 -9.98
CA PHE A 38 -1.25 14.29 -9.64
C PHE A 38 -0.27 14.73 -10.75
N SER A 39 0.02 16.02 -10.84
CA SER A 39 0.99 16.56 -11.83
C SER A 39 2.43 16.10 -11.57
N HIS A 40 2.74 15.63 -10.36
CA HIS A 40 4.03 15.08 -9.96
C HIS A 40 3.85 13.71 -9.32
N ASP A 41 4.88 12.88 -9.41
CA ASP A 41 4.87 11.55 -8.81
C ASP A 41 4.97 11.64 -7.27
N VAL A 42 4.18 10.84 -6.56
CA VAL A 42 4.24 10.77 -5.09
C VAL A 42 5.22 9.68 -4.70
N LEU A 43 6.31 10.06 -4.02
CA LEU A 43 7.31 9.12 -3.51
C LEU A 43 7.10 8.91 -2.01
N HIS A 44 6.60 7.73 -1.65
CA HIS A 44 6.39 7.32 -0.27
C HIS A 44 7.55 6.43 0.20
N LYS A 45 8.38 6.94 1.13
CA LYS A 45 9.50 6.17 1.69
C LYS A 45 8.99 5.14 2.69
N LEU A 46 9.39 3.88 2.52
CA LEU A 46 9.01 2.81 3.44
C LEU A 46 9.89 2.87 4.70
N PRO A 47 9.32 2.70 5.90
CA PRO A 47 10.09 2.59 7.12
C PRO A 47 10.85 1.26 7.19
N ALA A 48 11.92 1.23 7.99
CA ALA A 48 12.77 0.06 8.13
C ALA A 48 11.98 -1.19 8.58
N GLY A 49 12.21 -2.31 7.89
CA GLY A 49 11.54 -3.59 8.18
C GLY A 49 10.19 -3.79 7.46
N ILE A 50 9.80 -2.86 6.59
CA ILE A 50 8.67 -3.03 5.66
C ILE A 50 9.20 -3.15 4.24
N LYS A 51 8.68 -4.14 3.52
CA LYS A 51 8.90 -4.32 2.09
C LYS A 51 7.59 -4.07 1.35
N ALA A 52 7.63 -3.29 0.28
CA ALA A 52 6.54 -3.27 -0.68
C ALA A 52 6.93 -4.11 -1.89
N GLU A 53 5.96 -4.79 -2.48
CA GLU A 53 6.06 -5.51 -3.75
C GLU A 53 4.92 -5.03 -4.64
N CYS A 54 5.21 -4.69 -5.90
CA CYS A 54 4.20 -4.29 -6.89
C CYS A 54 4.13 -5.38 -7.96
N PRO A 55 3.35 -6.46 -7.75
CA PRO A 55 3.25 -7.56 -8.72
C PRO A 55 2.61 -7.08 -10.03
N THR A 56 1.68 -6.15 -9.95
CA THR A 56 1.10 -5.45 -11.10
C THR A 56 1.24 -3.95 -10.89
N GLN A 57 1.17 -3.17 -11.97
CA GLN A 57 1.22 -1.70 -11.88
C GLN A 57 0.03 -1.12 -11.10
N THR A 58 -1.04 -1.90 -10.89
CA THR A 58 -2.27 -1.49 -10.21
C THR A 58 -2.43 -2.12 -8.83
N GLU A 59 -1.46 -2.89 -8.34
CA GLU A 59 -1.52 -3.55 -7.05
C GLU A 59 -0.22 -3.35 -6.26
N ILE A 60 -0.37 -3.07 -4.97
CA ILE A 60 0.75 -2.94 -4.03
C ILE A 60 0.52 -3.93 -2.90
N VAL A 61 1.53 -4.75 -2.64
CA VAL A 61 1.57 -5.71 -1.54
C VAL A 61 2.61 -5.23 -0.54
N ILE A 62 2.16 -4.80 0.63
CA ILE A 62 3.02 -4.36 1.72
C ILE A 62 3.21 -5.55 2.66
N LYS A 63 4.46 -5.98 2.84
CA LYS A 63 4.87 -7.08 3.70
C LYS A 63 5.73 -6.55 4.84
N GLY A 64 5.56 -7.10 6.03
CA GLY A 64 6.40 -6.75 7.18
C GLY A 64 6.14 -7.65 8.39
N SER A 65 7.02 -7.53 9.39
CA SER A 65 6.94 -8.33 10.61
C SER A 65 5.95 -7.77 11.63
N ASN A 66 5.60 -6.48 11.53
CA ASN A 66 4.73 -5.78 12.48
C ASN A 66 3.42 -5.32 11.82
N LYS A 67 2.29 -5.85 12.31
CA LYS A 67 0.94 -5.52 11.84
C LYS A 67 0.60 -4.03 11.96
N GLN A 68 1.06 -3.35 13.02
CA GLN A 68 0.77 -1.93 13.21
C GLN A 68 1.47 -1.09 12.15
N VAL A 69 2.76 -1.32 11.92
CA VAL A 69 3.54 -0.54 10.95
C VAL A 69 3.05 -0.84 9.53
N VAL A 70 2.78 -2.11 9.20
CA VAL A 70 2.19 -2.50 7.90
C VAL A 70 0.83 -1.84 7.69
N GLY A 71 -0.01 -1.81 8.73
CA GLY A 71 -1.31 -1.12 8.67
C GLY A 71 -1.18 0.40 8.52
N GLN A 72 -0.21 1.01 9.21
CA GLN A 72 0.04 2.44 9.15
C GLN A 72 0.53 2.87 7.77
N VAL A 73 1.54 2.19 7.21
CA VAL A 73 2.03 2.47 5.85
C VAL A 73 0.92 2.26 4.82
N ALA A 74 0.10 1.22 4.98
CA ALA A 74 -1.02 0.99 4.08
C ALA A 74 -2.11 2.09 4.19
N ALA A 75 -2.33 2.63 5.39
CA ALA A 75 -3.24 3.76 5.62
C ALA A 75 -2.67 5.08 5.05
N GLU A 76 -1.37 5.33 5.20
CA GLU A 76 -0.70 6.50 4.62
C GLU A 76 -0.78 6.48 3.08
N ILE A 77 -0.53 5.31 2.47
CA ILE A 77 -0.65 5.16 1.01
C ILE A 77 -2.09 5.38 0.54
N ARG A 78 -3.08 4.88 1.32
CA ARG A 78 -4.51 5.14 1.07
C ARG A 78 -4.85 6.63 1.18
N ALA A 79 -4.32 7.32 2.18
CA ALA A 79 -4.64 8.71 2.46
C ALA A 79 -4.25 9.68 1.33
N TYR A 80 -3.25 9.33 0.50
CA TYR A 80 -2.91 10.16 -0.68
C TYR A 80 -4.06 10.27 -1.69
N ARG A 81 -4.84 9.21 -1.86
CA ARG A 81 -6.00 9.19 -2.74
C ARG A 81 -7.02 8.19 -2.22
N GLU A 82 -7.81 8.65 -1.26
CA GLU A 82 -8.90 7.85 -0.70
C GLU A 82 -9.91 7.47 -1.79
N PRO A 83 -10.55 6.29 -1.66
CA PRO A 83 -11.53 5.85 -2.65
C PRO A 83 -12.74 6.79 -2.66
N GLU A 84 -13.01 7.38 -3.82
CA GLU A 84 -14.17 8.25 -4.00
C GLU A 84 -15.49 7.48 -3.85
N PRO A 85 -16.50 8.01 -3.12
CA PRO A 85 -17.73 7.28 -2.78
C PRO A 85 -18.60 6.91 -3.99
N TYR A 86 -18.44 7.59 -5.13
CA TYR A 86 -19.28 7.39 -6.31
C TYR A 86 -18.70 6.41 -7.34
N LYS A 87 -17.40 6.50 -7.62
CA LYS A 87 -16.75 5.69 -8.68
C LYS A 87 -15.67 4.76 -8.13
N GLY A 88 -15.46 4.73 -6.81
CA GLY A 88 -14.44 3.92 -6.15
C GLY A 88 -13.02 4.22 -6.65
N LYS A 89 -12.81 5.38 -7.28
CA LYS A 89 -11.50 5.77 -7.83
C LYS A 89 -10.59 6.16 -6.67
N GLY A 90 -9.41 5.59 -6.63
CA GLY A 90 -8.44 5.80 -5.55
C GLY A 90 -7.69 4.53 -5.20
N VAL A 91 -7.03 4.57 -4.06
CA VAL A 91 -6.35 3.43 -3.46
C VAL A 91 -7.30 2.79 -2.46
N ARG A 92 -7.67 1.53 -2.68
CA ARG A 92 -8.51 0.75 -1.75
C ARG A 92 -7.75 -0.45 -1.23
N TYR A 93 -8.13 -0.97 -0.06
CA TYR A 93 -7.64 -2.29 0.34
C TYR A 93 -8.25 -3.37 -0.55
N SER A 94 -7.49 -4.43 -0.85
CA SER A 94 -8.03 -5.55 -1.64
C SER A 94 -9.13 -6.31 -0.90
N ASP A 95 -9.19 -6.17 0.43
CA ASP A 95 -10.23 -6.73 1.32
C ASP A 95 -11.40 -5.75 1.58
N GLU A 96 -11.33 -4.52 1.06
CA GLU A 96 -12.41 -3.53 1.26
C GLU A 96 -13.52 -3.76 0.23
N ARG A 97 -14.71 -4.07 0.74
CA ARG A 97 -15.90 -4.44 -0.03
C ARG A 97 -16.88 -3.29 -0.13
#